data_AF-A0A2V5K181-F1
#
_entry.id   AF-A0A2V5K181-F1
#
_cell.length_a   1.000
_cell.length_b   1.000
_cell.length_c   1.000
_cell.angle_alpha   90.00
_cell.angle_beta   90.00
_cell.angle_gamma   90.00
#
_symmetry.space_group_name_H-M   'P 1'
#
loop_
_entity.id
_entity.type
_entity.pdbx_description
1 polymer ?
#
loop_
_entity_poly.entity_id
_entity_poly.type
_entity_poly.pdbx_seq_one_letter_code
_entity_poly.pdbx_strand_id
1 'polypeptide(L)' 'MKAKRRRFPIVVKRGSCSVKIYRDRKPTGTYYRVVYHIGGKRHRLHHNDLEKAIAEAEAKAA' A
#
# COMPACT_ATOMS: atom_id res chain seq x y z
N MET A 1 22.19 -5.53 -10.75
CA MET A 1 21.55 -5.65 -9.43
C MET A 1 20.15 -6.26 -9.61
N LYS A 2 19.90 -7.52 -9.23
CA LYS A 2 18.55 -8.12 -9.35
C LYS A 2 17.62 -7.36 -8.41
N ALA A 3 16.73 -6.53 -8.95
CA ALA A 3 15.70 -5.85 -8.16
C ALA A 3 14.94 -6.89 -7.35
N LYS A 4 15.07 -6.85 -6.02
CA LYS A 4 14.32 -7.72 -5.09
C LYS A 4 12.84 -7.55 -5.45
N ARG A 5 12.22 -8.59 -6.02
CA ARG A 5 10.80 -8.58 -6.33
C ARG A 5 10.06 -8.37 -5.00
N ARG A 6 9.52 -7.17 -4.79
CA ARG A 6 8.71 -6.86 -3.61
C ARG A 6 7.53 -7.84 -3.59
N ARG A 7 7.45 -8.65 -2.55
CA ARG A 7 6.37 -9.62 -2.38
C ARG A 7 5.14 -8.84 -1.93
N PHE A 8 4.05 -8.98 -2.68
CA PHE A 8 2.79 -8.33 -2.33
C PHE A 8 1.92 -9.28 -1.50
N PRO A 9 1.13 -8.78 -0.53
CA PRO A 9 1.02 -7.38 -0.14
C PRO A 9 2.25 -6.85 0.61
N ILE A 10 2.63 -5.59 0.35
CA ILE A 10 3.63 -4.90 1.17
C ILE A 10 2.92 -4.44 2.44
N VAL A 11 3.47 -4.78 3.60
CA VAL A 11 2.91 -4.39 4.89
C VAL A 11 3.79 -3.31 5.49
N VAL A 12 3.22 -2.13 5.72
CA VAL A 12 3.83 -1.03 6.46
C VAL A 12 3.22 -1.02 7.85
N LYS A 13 4.04 -1.17 8.88
CA LYS A 13 3.59 -1.19 10.29
C LYS A 13 4.32 -0.10 11.06
N ARG A 14 3.56 0.72 11.78
CA ARG A 14 4.06 1.74 12.71
C ARG A 14 3.20 1.66 13.98
N GLY A 15 3.82 1.23 15.08
CA GLY A 15 3.08 0.98 16.33
C GLY A 15 1.94 -0.03 16.17
N SER A 16 0.73 0.38 16.56
CA SER A 16 -0.52 -0.38 16.45
C SER A 16 -1.20 -0.27 15.08
N CYS A 17 -0.74 0.65 14.22
CA CYS A 17 -1.27 0.83 12.87
C CYS A 17 -0.57 -0.08 11.87
N SER A 18 -1.38 -0.82 11.09
CA SER A 18 -0.91 -1.64 9.99
C SER A 18 -1.60 -1.24 8.69
N VAL A 19 -0.80 -0.92 7.68
CA VAL A 19 -1.24 -0.56 6.33
C VAL A 19 -0.75 -1.61 5.35
N LYS A 20 -1.63 -2.10 4.47
CA LYS A 20 -1.32 -3.11 3.46
C LYS A 20 -1.43 -2.51 2.07
N ILE A 21 -0.40 -2.68 1.26
CA ILE A 21 -0.37 -2.27 -0.14
C ILE A 21 -0.49 -3.53 -1.01
N TYR A 22 -1.55 -3.60 -1.80
CA TYR A 22 -1.76 -4.65 -2.78
C TYR A 22 -1.38 -4.15 -4.16
N ARG A 23 -0.92 -5.05 -5.03
CA ARG A 23 -0.72 -4.76 -6.46
C ARG A 23 -1.82 -5.42 -7.25
N ASP A 24 -2.64 -4.60 -7.89
CA ASP A 24 -3.69 -5.03 -8.80
C ASP A 24 -3.23 -4.78 -10.24
N ARG A 25 -3.39 -5.77 -11.12
CA ARG A 25 -3.12 -5.63 -12.56
C ARG A 25 -4.44 -5.44 -13.28
N LYS A 26 -4.61 -4.31 -13.94
CA LYS A 26 -5.78 -4.02 -14.80
C LYS A 26 -5.32 -3.92 -16.26
N PRO A 27 -6.23 -4.05 -17.24
CA PRO A 27 -5.90 -3.86 -18.65
C PRO A 27 -5.25 -2.49 -18.93
N THR A 28 -5.63 -1.47 -18.16
CA THR A 28 -5.13 -0.10 -18.28
C THR A 28 -3.78 0.14 -17.60
N GLY A 29 -3.24 -0.83 -16.84
CA GLY A 29 -1.95 -0.70 -16.16
C GLY A 29 -1.86 -1.37 -14.79
N THR A 30 -0.76 -1.10 -14.09
CA THR A 30 -0.55 -1.56 -12.72
C THR A 30 -1.07 -0.53 -11.73
N TYR A 31 -1.88 -0.97 -10.77
CA TYR A 31 -2.43 -0.14 -9.71
C TYR A 31 -2.01 -0.71 -8.36
N TYR A 32 -1.87 0.18 -7.39
CA TYR A 32 -1.51 -0.13 -6.01
C TYR A 32 -2.64 0.31 -5.10
N ARG A 33 -3.18 -0.64 -4.35
CA ARG A 33 -4.28 -0.41 -3.41
C ARG A 33 -3.73 -0.39 -1.99
N VAL A 34 -3.82 0.76 -1.35
CA VAL A 34 -3.43 0.97 0.06
C VAL A 34 -4.65 0.75 0.93
N VAL A 35 -4.54 -0.14 1.92
CA VAL A 35 -5.63 -0.52 2.83
C VAL A 35 -5.18 -0.31 4.26
N TYR A 36 -5.93 0.48 5.02
CA TYR A 36 -5.62 0.82 6.42
C TYR A 36 -6.90 0.91 7.25
N HIS A 37 -6.74 0.98 8.58
CA HIS A 37 -7.85 1.21 9.50
C HIS A 37 -7.65 2.52 10.24
N ILE A 38 -8.68 3.37 10.27
CA ILE A 38 -8.73 4.58 11.10
C ILE A 38 -10.08 4.55 11.82
N GLY A 39 -10.07 4.77 13.15
CA GLY A 39 -11.30 4.77 13.96
C GLY A 39 -12.12 3.47 13.86
N GLY A 40 -11.44 2.31 13.74
CA GLY A 40 -12.10 1.01 13.58
C GLY A 40 -12.71 0.75 12.19
N LYS A 41 -12.67 1.73 11.28
CA LYS A 41 -13.19 1.59 9.91
C LYS A 41 -12.07 1.31 8.93
N ARG A 42 -12.34 0.44 7.97
CA ARG A 42 -11.39 0.09 6.90
C ARG A 42 -11.50 1.10 5.75
N HIS A 43 -10.40 1.76 5.44
CA HIS A 43 -10.25 2.69 4.32
C HIS A 43 -9.39 2.08 3.22
N ARG A 44 -9.63 2.53 1.98
CA ARG A 44 -8.92 2.07 0.79
C ARG A 44 -8.59 3.27 -0.09
N LEU A 45 -7.34 3.35 -0.54
CA LEU A 45 -6.87 4.33 -1.51
C LEU A 45 -6.23 3.61 -2.69
N HIS A 46 -6.29 4.23 -3.87
CA HIS A 46 -5.74 3.68 -5.10
C HIS A 46 -4.72 4.65 -5.69
N HIS A 47 -3.55 4.14 -6.03
CA HIS A 47 -2.49 4.88 -6.71
C HIS A 47 -1.99 4.11 -7.91
N ASN A 48 -1.53 4.82 -8.94
CA ASN A 48 -0.96 4.22 -10.15
C ASN A 48 0.55 4.01 -10.01
N ASP A 49 1.14 4.51 -8.93
CA ASP A 49 2.56 4.52 -8.66
C ASP A 49 2.88 3.86 -7.32
N LEU A 50 3.92 3.02 -7.30
CA LEU A 50 4.30 2.25 -6.11
C LEU A 50 4.92 3.12 -5.04
N GLU A 51 5.75 4.08 -5.41
CA GLU A 51 6.42 4.97 -4.47
C GLU A 51 5.40 5.89 -3.81
N LYS A 52 4.44 6.42 -4.58
CA LYS A 52 3.30 7.17 -4.01
C LYS A 52 2.48 6.33 -3.04
N ALA A 53 2.19 5.06 -3.39
CA ALA A 53 1.45 4.17 -2.51
C ALA A 53 2.19 3.88 -1.19
N ILE A 54 3.53 3.83 -1.22
CA ILE A 54 4.36 3.63 -0.03
C ILE A 54 4.40 4.89 0.82
N ALA A 55 4.65 6.05 0.22
CA ALA A 55 4.64 7.32 0.93
C ALA A 55 3.28 7.56 1.63
N GLU A 56 2.17 7.29 0.93
CA GLU A 56 0.83 7.39 1.53
C GLU A 56 0.63 6.37 2.66
N ALA A 57 1.09 5.12 2.46
CA ALA A 57 0.99 4.09 3.48
C ALA A 57 1.80 4.44 4.74
N GLU A 58 2.97 5.04 4.60
CA GLU A 58 3.79 5.53 5.71
C GLU A 58 3.12 6.71 6.41
N ALA A 59 2.57 7.67 5.66
CA ALA A 59 1.84 8.80 6.21
C ALA A 59 0.57 8.38 6.97
N LYS A 60 -0.13 7.32 6.54
CA LYS A 60 -1.32 6.79 7.25
C LYS A 60 -0.98 5.84 8.40
N ALA A 61 0.26 5.36 8.48
CA ALA A 61 0.70 4.51 9.57
C ALA A 61 1.24 5.32 10.76
N ALA A 62 1.72 6.55 10.53
CA ALA A 62 2.17 7.50 11.55
C ALA A 62 1.00 8.00 12.42
#